data_AF-A0A936AIJ0-F1
#
_entry.id   AF-A0A936AIJ0-F1
#
_cell.length_a   1.000
_cell.length_b   1.000
_cell.length_c   1.000
_cell.angle_alpha   90.00
_cell.angle_beta   90.00
_cell.angle_gamma   90.00
#
_symmetry.space_group_name_H-M   'P 1'
#
loop_
_entity.id
_entity.type
_entity.pdbx_description
1 polymer ?
#
loop_
_entity_poly.entity_id
_entity_poly.type
_entity_poly.pdbx_seq_one_letter_code
_entity_poly.pdbx_strand_id
1 'polypeptide(L)'
;MKVAKLTTLFALVIVAIIFQPADRGVSGQEQKQLDPKAWGSNHAGKPVPEYLQGDECLFCHENAIGPTWQKDPHAKTIREREGASDLVELAKAEPRMDKFLKEIEFFIGSRNHIRMAKKTGYGRLALFSAGGTLTADKKEMKWTGLDQAAWDQDKFFNRCAGCPFHRCRFGEENLHGFQSGLLHLPRQCRHRAQ
;
A
#
# COMPACT_ATOMS: atom_id res chain seq x y z
N MET A 1 -17.25 67.44 -27.03
CA MET A 1 -15.97 66.69 -26.94
C MET A 1 -15.45 66.75 -25.52
N LYS A 2 -15.25 65.59 -24.85
CA LYS A 2 -14.25 65.31 -23.80
C LYS A 2 -14.55 63.94 -23.15
N VAL A 3 -14.24 62.88 -23.87
CA VAL A 3 -14.15 61.50 -23.35
C VAL A 3 -12.68 61.13 -23.39
N ALA A 4 -11.94 61.42 -22.32
CA ALA A 4 -10.54 61.01 -22.17
C ALA A 4 -10.11 61.32 -20.73
N LYS A 5 -10.26 60.35 -19.82
CA LYS A 5 -9.59 60.35 -18.50
C LYS A 5 -9.82 59.08 -17.66
N LEU A 6 -10.53 58.08 -18.16
CA LEU A 6 -10.84 56.86 -17.39
C LEU A 6 -10.02 55.62 -17.78
N THR A 7 -9.18 55.69 -18.82
CA THR A 7 -8.42 54.55 -19.34
C THR A 7 -7.02 54.38 -18.74
N THR A 8 -6.48 55.40 -18.06
CA THR A 8 -5.08 55.35 -17.57
C THR A 8 -4.93 54.69 -16.19
N LEU A 9 -5.99 54.62 -15.40
CA LEU A 9 -5.96 54.00 -14.06
C LEU A 9 -6.04 52.47 -14.09
N PHE A 10 -6.62 51.87 -15.14
CA PHE A 10 -6.72 50.41 -15.27
C PHE A 10 -5.40 49.73 -15.71
N ALA A 11 -4.54 50.44 -16.44
CA ALA A 11 -3.29 49.87 -16.94
C ALA A 11 -2.22 49.66 -15.85
N LEU A 12 -2.21 50.49 -14.80
CA LEU A 12 -1.21 50.39 -13.72
C LEU A 12 -1.52 49.27 -12.71
N VAL A 13 -2.79 48.89 -12.53
CA VAL A 13 -3.17 47.80 -11.62
C VAL A 13 -2.82 46.42 -12.21
N ILE A 14 -2.86 46.26 -13.53
CA ILE A 14 -2.56 44.97 -14.18
C ILE A 14 -1.05 44.65 -14.13
N VAL A 15 -0.18 45.65 -14.21
CA VAL A 15 1.28 45.44 -14.16
C VAL A 15 1.77 45.00 -12.77
N ALA A 16 1.11 45.42 -11.69
CA ALA A 16 1.48 45.04 -10.32
C ALA A 16 1.12 43.57 -9.97
N ILE A 17 0.16 42.95 -10.67
CA ILE A 17 -0.24 41.56 -10.44
C ILE A 17 0.74 40.57 -11.11
N ILE A 18 1.42 40.97 -12.19
CA ILE A 18 2.33 40.08 -12.95
C ILE A 18 3.70 39.93 -12.25
N PHE A 19 4.10 40.89 -11.40
CA PHE A 19 5.39 40.89 -10.70
C PHE A 19 5.28 40.58 -9.21
N GLN A 20 4.35 39.72 -8.78
CA GLN A 20 4.52 39.08 -7.48
C GLN A 20 5.67 38.07 -7.60
N PRO A 21 6.79 38.23 -6.86
CA PRO A 21 7.80 37.20 -6.79
C PRO A 21 7.08 35.94 -6.28
N ALA A 22 7.17 34.88 -7.06
CA ALA A 22 6.74 33.57 -6.62
C ALA A 22 7.71 33.13 -5.53
N ASP A 23 7.50 33.62 -4.31
CA ASP A 23 7.96 32.98 -3.09
C ASP A 23 7.18 31.66 -2.98
N ARG A 24 7.55 30.70 -3.84
CA ARG A 24 7.43 29.29 -3.56
C ARG A 24 8.46 28.97 -2.48
N GLY A 25 8.29 29.60 -1.32
CA GLY A 25 8.76 29.06 -0.07
C GLY A 25 8.01 27.76 0.11
N VAL A 26 8.63 26.67 -0.33
CA VAL A 26 8.40 25.38 0.31
C VAL A 26 8.78 25.63 1.76
N SER A 27 7.79 25.99 2.58
CA SER A 27 7.95 26.03 4.02
C SER A 27 8.13 24.58 4.43
N GLY A 28 9.37 24.10 4.33
CA GLY A 28 9.82 22.94 5.08
C GLY A 28 9.66 23.32 6.54
N GLN A 29 8.47 23.09 7.09
CA GLN A 29 8.33 23.03 8.52
C GLN A 29 9.35 21.99 8.97
N GLU A 30 10.36 22.42 9.70
CA GLU A 30 11.34 21.57 10.32
C GLU A 30 10.57 20.51 11.13
N GLN A 31 10.42 19.32 10.54
CA GLN A 31 9.63 18.28 11.16
C GLN A 31 10.37 17.87 12.41
N LYS A 32 9.74 18.13 13.56
CA LYS A 32 10.30 17.76 14.86
C LYS A 32 10.62 16.27 14.83
N GLN A 33 11.91 15.95 14.94
CA GLN A 33 12.42 14.59 14.93
C GLN A 33 11.63 13.75 15.94
N LEU A 34 10.90 12.75 15.43
CA LEU A 34 10.14 11.83 16.27
C LEU A 34 11.12 10.90 16.98
N ASP A 35 10.79 10.49 18.21
CA ASP A 35 11.51 9.43 18.93
C ASP A 35 10.64 8.16 19.00
N PRO A 36 10.70 7.26 17.98
CA PRO A 36 9.98 6.01 18.00
C PRO A 36 10.30 5.11 19.20
N LYS A 37 11.50 5.24 19.80
CA LYS A 37 11.88 4.44 20.97
C LYS A 37 11.07 4.83 22.21
N ALA A 38 10.64 6.10 22.30
CA ALA A 38 9.76 6.58 23.35
C ALA A 38 8.31 6.07 23.23
N TRP A 39 7.93 5.38 22.14
CA TRP A 39 6.57 4.84 21.96
C TRP A 39 6.32 3.55 22.72
N GLY A 40 7.35 2.97 23.35
CA GLY A 40 7.24 1.71 24.09
C GLY A 40 6.96 0.54 23.14
N SER A 41 6.01 -0.32 23.50
CA SER A 41 5.68 -1.52 22.71
C SER A 41 4.61 -1.30 21.64
N ASN A 42 4.04 -0.10 21.52
CA ASN A 42 2.93 0.18 20.60
C ASN A 42 2.98 1.60 20.04
N HIS A 43 2.84 1.74 18.72
CA HIS A 43 2.81 3.01 18.01
C HIS A 43 1.39 3.51 17.71
N ALA A 44 0.34 2.76 18.10
CA ALA A 44 -1.05 3.18 17.90
C ALA A 44 -1.34 4.52 18.60
N GLY A 45 -1.87 5.49 17.85
CA GLY A 45 -2.19 6.84 18.34
C GLY A 45 -0.98 7.77 18.50
N LYS A 46 0.22 7.33 18.12
CA LYS A 46 1.41 8.20 18.00
C LYS A 46 1.45 8.84 16.61
N PRO A 47 2.11 10.01 16.44
CA PRO A 47 2.32 10.57 15.11
C PRO A 47 2.99 9.54 14.21
N VAL A 48 2.42 9.34 13.03
CA VAL A 48 2.96 8.39 12.04
C VAL A 48 4.34 8.88 11.62
N PRO A 49 5.39 8.04 11.67
CA PRO A 49 6.68 8.41 11.10
C PRO A 49 6.53 8.82 9.64
N GLU A 50 7.37 9.74 9.20
CA GLU A 50 7.59 9.88 7.77
C GLU A 50 8.25 8.60 7.26
N TYR A 51 7.55 7.91 6.36
CA TYR A 51 8.09 6.75 5.67
C TYR A 51 8.59 7.23 4.32
N LEU A 52 9.91 7.23 4.17
CA LEU A 52 10.54 7.35 2.86
C LEU A 52 10.16 6.13 2.01
N GLN A 53 9.93 6.36 0.73
CA GLN A 53 9.64 5.29 -0.19
C GLN A 53 10.91 4.45 -0.40
N GLY A 54 10.75 3.14 -0.61
CA GLY A 54 11.89 2.23 -0.68
C GLY A 54 12.84 2.54 -1.84
N ASP A 55 12.35 3.16 -2.91
CA ASP A 55 13.10 3.61 -4.08
C ASP A 55 14.02 4.81 -3.79
N GLU A 56 13.68 5.69 -2.85
CA GLU A 56 14.56 6.77 -2.41
C GLU A 56 15.87 6.22 -1.84
N CYS A 57 15.80 5.10 -1.10
CA CYS A 57 16.97 4.38 -0.62
C CYS A 57 17.77 3.74 -1.77
N LEU A 58 17.08 3.29 -2.83
CA LEU A 58 17.72 2.66 -3.98
C LEU A 58 18.51 3.64 -4.83
N PHE A 59 18.30 4.95 -4.70
CA PHE A 59 19.11 5.94 -5.42
C PHE A 59 20.60 5.84 -5.05
N CYS A 60 20.93 5.84 -3.76
CA CYS A 60 22.32 5.67 -3.31
C CYS A 60 22.77 4.20 -3.29
N HIS A 61 21.83 3.27 -3.10
CA HIS A 61 22.11 1.83 -3.02
C HIS A 61 21.84 1.09 -4.33
N GLU A 62 21.80 1.81 -5.46
CA GLU A 62 21.42 1.27 -6.76
C GLU A 62 22.32 0.09 -7.12
N ASN A 63 23.64 0.20 -6.95
CA ASN A 63 24.59 -0.78 -7.46
C ASN A 63 24.69 -2.04 -6.56
N ALA A 64 24.47 -1.90 -5.26
CA ALA A 64 24.58 -3.00 -4.30
C ALA A 64 23.25 -3.73 -4.09
N ILE A 65 22.13 -2.99 -4.01
CA ILE A 65 20.81 -3.54 -3.64
C ILE A 65 19.84 -3.51 -4.81
N GLY A 66 19.85 -2.44 -5.61
CA GLY A 66 18.91 -2.21 -6.73
C GLY A 66 18.67 -3.43 -7.64
N PRO A 67 19.71 -4.07 -8.22
CA PRO A 67 19.57 -5.22 -9.11
C PRO A 67 18.84 -6.43 -8.51
N THR A 68 18.86 -6.57 -7.19
CA THR A 68 18.27 -7.72 -6.48
C THR A 68 16.95 -7.38 -5.81
N TRP A 69 16.72 -6.12 -5.42
CA TRP A 69 15.51 -5.69 -4.73
C TRP A 69 14.23 -6.03 -5.49
N GLN A 70 14.20 -5.74 -6.79
CA GLN A 70 13.07 -6.05 -7.67
C GLN A 70 12.86 -7.55 -7.91
N LYS A 71 13.71 -8.44 -7.37
CA LYS A 71 13.54 -9.89 -7.39
C LYS A 71 13.23 -10.46 -6.00
N ASP A 72 13.37 -9.64 -4.96
CA ASP A 72 13.18 -10.03 -3.57
C ASP A 72 11.70 -10.32 -3.28
N PRO A 73 11.36 -11.46 -2.66
CA PRO A 73 9.99 -11.76 -2.25
C PRO A 73 9.37 -10.71 -1.30
N HIS A 74 10.16 -10.06 -0.46
CA HIS A 74 9.71 -9.00 0.43
C HIS A 74 9.22 -7.79 -0.38
N ALA A 75 9.98 -7.36 -1.38
CA ALA A 75 9.59 -6.25 -2.26
C ALA A 75 8.34 -6.57 -3.09
N LYS A 76 8.12 -7.85 -3.44
CA LYS A 76 6.98 -8.30 -4.27
C LYS A 76 5.73 -8.70 -3.49
N THR A 77 5.76 -8.54 -2.18
CA THR A 77 4.69 -9.01 -1.31
C THR A 77 3.38 -8.26 -1.56
N ILE A 78 3.45 -6.93 -1.72
CA ILE A 78 2.33 -6.10 -2.14
C ILE A 78 2.73 -5.49 -3.47
N ARG A 79 1.94 -5.75 -4.51
CA ARG A 79 2.12 -5.17 -5.83
C ARG A 79 0.90 -4.37 -6.17
N GLU A 80 1.10 -3.13 -6.60
CA GLU A 80 0.05 -2.35 -7.26
C GLU A 80 -0.35 -3.04 -8.55
N ARG A 81 -1.60 -2.81 -8.96
CA ARG A 81 -2.17 -3.39 -10.17
C ARG A 81 -1.29 -3.15 -11.40
N GLU A 82 -0.75 -1.94 -11.53
CA GLU A 82 0.09 -1.50 -12.64
C GLU A 82 1.41 -2.28 -12.70
N GLY A 83 1.95 -2.66 -11.54
CA GLY A 83 3.17 -3.46 -11.40
C GLY A 83 2.94 -4.98 -11.41
N ALA A 84 1.71 -5.44 -11.62
CA ALA A 84 1.31 -6.85 -11.54
C ALA A 84 0.50 -7.30 -12.76
N SER A 85 0.91 -6.91 -13.97
CA SER A 85 0.21 -7.25 -15.21
C SER A 85 0.02 -8.75 -15.40
N ASP A 86 0.99 -9.57 -14.98
CA ASP A 86 0.90 -11.03 -14.95
C ASP A 86 -0.33 -11.53 -14.17
N LEU A 87 -0.57 -10.97 -13.00
CA LEU A 87 -1.71 -11.33 -12.16
C LEU A 87 -3.02 -10.74 -12.65
N VAL A 88 -2.97 -9.56 -13.27
CA VAL A 88 -4.16 -8.95 -13.88
C VAL A 88 -4.71 -9.82 -15.00
N GLU A 89 -3.85 -10.36 -15.86
CA GLU A 89 -4.28 -11.27 -16.94
C GLU A 89 -4.84 -12.59 -16.40
N LEU A 90 -4.24 -13.14 -15.35
CA LEU A 90 -4.78 -14.33 -14.67
C LEU A 90 -6.14 -14.07 -14.03
N ALA A 91 -6.36 -12.89 -13.46
CA ALA A 91 -7.65 -12.49 -12.92
C ALA A 91 -8.72 -12.34 -14.02
N LYS A 92 -8.36 -11.75 -15.17
CA LYS A 92 -9.26 -11.62 -16.34
C LYS A 92 -9.67 -12.96 -16.95
N ALA A 93 -8.84 -13.99 -16.81
CA ALA A 93 -9.12 -15.31 -17.34
C ALA A 93 -10.23 -16.06 -16.58
N GLU A 94 -10.65 -15.57 -15.40
CA GLU A 94 -11.74 -16.16 -14.62
C GLU A 94 -13.02 -15.30 -14.73
N PRO A 95 -14.06 -15.75 -15.44
CA PRO A 95 -15.27 -14.95 -15.67
C PRO A 95 -15.98 -14.50 -14.38
N ARG A 96 -15.90 -15.27 -13.29
CA ARG A 96 -16.51 -14.88 -12.01
C ARG A 96 -15.85 -13.64 -11.39
N MET A 97 -14.66 -13.25 -11.85
CA MET A 97 -13.95 -12.06 -11.39
C MET A 97 -14.40 -10.77 -12.07
N ASP A 98 -15.11 -10.83 -13.20
CA ASP A 98 -15.39 -9.66 -14.06
C ASP A 98 -15.92 -8.44 -13.30
N LYS A 99 -16.86 -8.67 -12.37
CA LYS A 99 -17.48 -7.61 -11.56
C LYS A 99 -16.52 -6.95 -10.57
N PHE A 100 -15.47 -7.64 -10.16
CA PHE A 100 -14.48 -7.18 -9.19
C PHE A 100 -13.21 -6.66 -9.84
N LEU A 101 -12.97 -6.99 -11.11
CA LEU A 101 -11.70 -6.68 -11.80
C LEU A 101 -11.35 -5.20 -11.72
N LYS A 102 -12.30 -4.27 -11.74
CA LYS A 102 -12.04 -2.83 -11.68
C LYS A 102 -11.72 -2.33 -10.27
N GLU A 103 -12.13 -3.07 -9.25
CA GLU A 103 -11.93 -2.70 -7.84
C GLU A 103 -10.56 -3.14 -7.30
N ILE A 104 -9.89 -4.09 -7.96
CA ILE A 104 -8.57 -4.57 -7.52
C ILE A 104 -7.52 -3.49 -7.73
N GLU A 105 -6.96 -2.99 -6.64
CA GLU A 105 -5.84 -2.03 -6.66
C GLU A 105 -4.51 -2.70 -6.31
N PHE A 106 -4.54 -3.76 -5.51
CA PHE A 106 -3.35 -4.46 -5.09
C PHE A 106 -3.49 -5.98 -5.20
N PHE A 107 -2.36 -6.61 -5.46
CA PHE A 107 -2.15 -8.05 -5.31
C PHE A 107 -1.19 -8.29 -4.14
N ILE A 108 -1.60 -9.16 -3.22
CA ILE A 108 -0.88 -9.43 -1.97
C ILE A 108 -0.57 -10.91 -1.88
N GLY A 109 0.67 -11.25 -1.55
CA GLY A 109 1.03 -12.61 -1.16
C GLY A 109 2.41 -13.05 -1.59
N SER A 110 2.54 -14.35 -1.87
CA SER A 110 3.81 -15.01 -2.15
C SER A 110 3.92 -15.41 -3.62
N ARG A 111 4.97 -16.16 -3.95
CA ARG A 111 5.18 -16.69 -5.31
C ARG A 111 4.05 -17.58 -5.81
N ASN A 112 3.31 -18.23 -4.90
CA ASN A 112 2.30 -19.23 -5.27
C ASN A 112 0.91 -18.89 -4.75
N HIS A 113 0.76 -18.04 -3.74
CA HIS A 113 -0.55 -17.73 -3.18
C HIS A 113 -0.81 -16.24 -3.26
N ILE A 114 -1.88 -15.87 -3.95
CA ILE A 114 -2.24 -14.51 -4.31
C ILE A 114 -3.60 -14.18 -3.69
N ARG A 115 -3.69 -12.98 -3.13
CA ARG A 115 -4.94 -12.32 -2.71
C ARG A 115 -5.04 -10.97 -3.38
N MET A 116 -6.24 -10.43 -3.41
CA MET A 116 -6.49 -9.11 -3.96
C MET A 116 -6.95 -8.17 -2.85
N ALA A 117 -6.66 -6.89 -3.02
CA ALA A 117 -7.07 -5.87 -2.09
C ALA A 117 -7.46 -4.59 -2.82
N LYS A 118 -8.25 -3.76 -2.13
CA LYS A 118 -8.59 -2.40 -2.54
C LYS A 118 -8.44 -1.43 -1.37
N LYS A 119 -8.19 -0.16 -1.65
CA LYS A 119 -8.13 0.88 -0.63
C LYS A 119 -9.54 1.11 -0.08
N THR A 120 -9.63 1.29 1.23
CA THR A 120 -10.87 1.71 1.91
C THR A 120 -10.69 2.98 2.73
N GLY A 121 -9.49 3.55 2.72
CA GLY A 121 -9.12 4.77 3.43
C GLY A 121 -7.61 4.89 3.56
N TYR A 122 -7.15 5.95 4.22
CA TYR A 122 -5.73 6.18 4.45
C TYR A 122 -5.12 5.02 5.27
N GLY A 123 -4.13 4.32 4.69
CA GLY A 123 -3.47 3.18 5.31
C GLY A 123 -4.35 1.94 5.52
N ARG A 124 -5.55 1.87 4.91
CA ARG A 124 -6.49 0.75 5.08
C ARG A 124 -6.77 0.04 3.76
N LEU A 125 -6.75 -1.29 3.81
CA LEU A 125 -7.08 -2.17 2.71
C LEU A 125 -8.24 -3.08 3.09
N ALA A 126 -9.21 -3.25 2.19
CA ALA A 126 -10.12 -4.39 2.24
C ALA A 126 -9.49 -5.57 1.49
N LEU A 127 -9.47 -6.75 2.11
CA LEU A 127 -9.05 -7.98 1.46
C LEU A 127 -10.21 -8.63 0.76
N PHE A 128 -9.98 -9.09 -0.46
CA PHE A 128 -10.91 -9.97 -1.13
C PHE A 128 -10.93 -11.34 -0.43
N SER A 129 -12.12 -11.88 -0.14
CA SER A 129 -12.25 -13.13 0.60
C SER A 129 -11.79 -14.34 -0.21
N ALA A 130 -11.94 -14.28 -1.54
CA ALA A 130 -11.38 -15.26 -2.45
C ALA A 130 -9.88 -15.03 -2.68
N GLY A 131 -9.17 -16.11 -2.96
CA GLY A 131 -7.75 -16.08 -3.29
C GLY A 131 -7.41 -17.13 -4.34
N GLY A 132 -6.19 -17.07 -4.83
CA GLY A 132 -5.72 -17.97 -5.87
C GLY A 132 -4.39 -18.61 -5.54
N THR A 133 -4.23 -19.86 -5.97
CA THR A 133 -2.93 -20.54 -5.95
C THR A 133 -2.42 -20.70 -7.38
N LEU A 134 -1.24 -20.14 -7.68
CA LEU A 134 -0.60 -20.29 -8.98
C LEU A 134 -0.17 -21.74 -9.20
N THR A 135 -0.35 -22.22 -10.43
CA THR A 135 0.22 -23.48 -10.89
C THR A 135 1.74 -23.42 -10.93
N ALA A 136 2.40 -24.59 -11.04
CA ALA A 136 3.86 -24.67 -11.06
C ALA A 136 4.51 -23.86 -12.20
N ASP A 137 3.82 -23.77 -13.35
CA ASP A 137 4.23 -23.00 -14.52
C ASP A 137 3.79 -21.52 -14.47
N LYS A 138 3.02 -21.13 -13.44
CA LYS A 138 2.49 -19.77 -13.19
C LYS A 138 1.61 -19.22 -14.31
N LYS A 139 1.04 -20.09 -15.15
CA LYS A 139 0.15 -19.70 -16.25
C LYS A 139 -1.33 -19.77 -15.89
N GLU A 140 -1.66 -20.39 -14.77
CA GLU A 140 -3.04 -20.54 -14.29
C GLU A 140 -3.10 -20.24 -12.78
N MET A 141 -4.26 -19.75 -12.35
CA MET A 141 -4.58 -19.52 -10.95
C MET A 141 -5.75 -20.40 -10.54
N LYS A 142 -5.50 -21.32 -9.60
CA LYS A 142 -6.55 -22.12 -8.96
C LYS A 142 -7.26 -21.29 -7.90
N TRP A 143 -8.47 -20.87 -8.21
CA TRP A 143 -9.28 -20.02 -7.35
C TRP A 143 -9.92 -20.78 -6.19
N THR A 144 -10.06 -20.08 -5.06
CA THR A 144 -10.70 -20.58 -3.85
C THR A 144 -11.65 -19.51 -3.31
N GLY A 145 -12.87 -19.91 -2.93
CA GLY A 145 -13.84 -19.01 -2.29
C GLY A 145 -14.55 -18.01 -3.21
N LEU A 146 -14.55 -18.23 -4.54
CA LEU A 146 -15.17 -17.29 -5.49
C LEU A 146 -16.70 -17.18 -5.36
N ASP A 147 -17.37 -18.28 -5.01
CA ASP A 147 -18.83 -18.33 -5.01
C ASP A 147 -19.46 -17.45 -3.92
N GLN A 148 -18.69 -17.12 -2.89
CA GLN A 148 -19.07 -16.22 -1.78
C GLN A 148 -18.08 -15.05 -1.65
N ALA A 149 -17.49 -14.64 -2.78
CA ALA A 149 -16.47 -13.61 -2.76
C ALA A 149 -17.03 -12.25 -2.33
N ALA A 150 -16.37 -11.63 -1.36
CA ALA A 150 -16.72 -10.35 -0.79
C ALA A 150 -15.46 -9.59 -0.35
N TRP A 151 -15.60 -8.27 -0.17
CA TRP A 151 -14.56 -7.43 0.39
C TRP A 151 -14.66 -7.37 1.90
N ASP A 152 -13.59 -7.79 2.59
CA ASP A 152 -13.48 -7.76 4.04
C ASP A 152 -12.60 -6.58 4.47
N GLN A 153 -13.22 -5.56 5.08
CA GLN A 153 -12.57 -4.29 5.44
C GLN A 153 -11.63 -4.40 6.65
N ASP A 154 -11.75 -5.46 7.43
CA ASP A 154 -11.10 -5.58 8.74
C ASP A 154 -10.02 -6.66 8.75
N LYS A 155 -10.13 -7.67 7.89
CA LYS A 155 -9.19 -8.79 7.83
C LYS A 155 -7.75 -8.37 7.57
N PHE A 156 -7.52 -7.38 6.70
CA PHE A 156 -6.15 -6.91 6.46
C PHE A 156 -5.52 -6.37 7.73
N PHE A 157 -6.20 -5.41 8.36
CA PHE A 157 -5.69 -4.71 9.53
C PHE A 157 -5.54 -5.66 10.72
N ASN A 158 -6.56 -6.47 10.99
CA ASN A 158 -6.58 -7.34 12.17
C ASN A 158 -5.69 -8.58 12.04
N ARG A 159 -5.33 -9.00 10.82
CA ARG A 159 -4.65 -10.30 10.60
C ARG A 159 -3.36 -10.23 9.78
N CYS A 160 -3.12 -9.14 9.04
CA CYS A 160 -2.05 -9.08 8.04
C CYS A 160 -1.09 -7.89 8.22
N ALA A 161 -1.59 -6.70 8.57
CA ALA A 161 -0.80 -5.47 8.59
C ALA A 161 0.37 -5.46 9.59
N GLY A 162 0.41 -6.39 10.55
CA GLY A 162 1.46 -6.49 11.57
C GLY A 162 2.48 -7.63 11.39
N CYS A 163 2.36 -8.45 10.33
CA CYS A 163 3.30 -9.55 10.08
C CYS A 163 4.23 -9.20 8.92
N PRO A 164 5.46 -9.75 8.88
CA PRO A 164 6.09 -10.00 7.60
C PRO A 164 5.17 -10.98 6.86
N PHE A 165 4.53 -10.51 5.79
CA PHE A 165 3.28 -10.98 5.17
C PHE A 165 3.15 -12.48 4.83
N HIS A 166 4.21 -13.27 4.99
CA HIS A 166 4.22 -14.70 4.74
C HIS A 166 3.28 -15.50 5.66
N ARG A 167 2.72 -14.88 6.72
CA ARG A 167 1.84 -15.55 7.69
C ARG A 167 0.36 -15.10 7.68
N CYS A 168 -0.11 -14.46 6.60
CA CYS A 168 -1.56 -14.34 6.36
C CYS A 168 -2.14 -15.71 5.96
N ARG A 169 -2.35 -16.61 6.94
CA ARG A 169 -2.85 -17.98 6.71
C ARG A 169 -4.15 -17.96 5.90
N PHE A 170 -4.22 -18.84 4.90
CA PHE A 170 -5.38 -19.11 4.05
C PHE A 170 -6.26 -20.12 4.79
N GLY A 171 -7.53 -19.77 5.00
CA GLY A 171 -8.59 -20.67 5.46
C GLY A 171 -8.27 -21.53 6.70
N GLU A 172 -8.65 -21.04 7.88
CA GLU A 172 -9.14 -21.91 8.95
C GLU A 172 -10.05 -21.05 9.84
N GLU A 173 -11.35 -21.20 9.60
CA GLU A 173 -12.39 -20.80 10.54
C GLU A 173 -12.25 -21.71 11.77
N ASN A 174 -11.58 -21.22 12.81
CA ASN A 174 -11.78 -21.71 14.16
C ASN A 174 -12.04 -20.50 15.05
N LEU A 175 -13.30 -20.10 15.09
CA LEU A 175 -13.90 -19.08 15.96
C LEU A 175 -14.07 -19.62 17.40
N HIS A 176 -13.03 -20.22 17.97
CA HIS A 176 -13.02 -20.55 19.40
C HIS A 176 -11.63 -20.23 19.98
N GLY A 177 -11.57 -19.18 20.80
CA GLY A 177 -10.38 -18.87 21.59
C GLY A 177 -9.85 -17.43 21.48
N PHE A 178 -10.73 -16.43 21.46
CA PHE A 178 -10.34 -15.07 21.86
C PHE A 178 -11.03 -14.73 23.19
N GLN A 179 -10.80 -15.58 24.20
CA GLN A 179 -11.03 -15.19 25.58
C GLN A 179 -9.77 -14.48 26.08
N SER A 180 -9.96 -13.17 26.30
CA SER A 180 -9.28 -12.31 27.27
C SER A 180 -8.31 -13.00 28.25
N GLY A 181 -7.03 -12.62 28.19
CA GLY A 181 -6.08 -12.79 29.29
C GLY A 181 -4.74 -13.38 28.85
N LEU A 182 -3.67 -12.63 29.08
CA LEU A 182 -2.25 -12.91 28.79
C LEU A 182 -1.80 -12.78 27.32
N LEU A 183 -1.10 -11.68 27.07
CA LEU A 183 -0.15 -11.49 25.97
C LEU A 183 0.97 -12.55 26.06
N HIS A 184 0.73 -13.76 25.58
CA HIS A 184 1.78 -14.67 25.17
C HIS A 184 2.07 -14.41 23.68
N LEU A 185 3.08 -13.58 23.42
CA LEU A 185 3.69 -13.47 22.09
C LEU A 185 4.11 -14.88 21.64
N PRO A 186 3.62 -15.40 20.50
CA PRO A 186 4.08 -16.71 20.02
C PRO A 186 5.57 -16.64 19.68
N ARG A 187 6.30 -17.53 20.36
CA ARG A 187 7.74 -17.77 20.25
C ARG A 187 8.25 -17.78 18.80
N GLN A 188 9.26 -16.95 18.57
CA GLN A 188 10.47 -17.18 17.76
C GLN A 188 10.29 -17.76 16.35
N CYS A 189 10.51 -16.90 15.36
CA CYS A 189 11.00 -17.26 14.03
C CYS A 189 12.37 -17.94 14.16
N ARG A 190 12.41 -19.27 14.06
CA ARG A 190 13.67 -20.00 13.84
C ARG A 190 14.03 -19.85 12.35
N HIS A 191 14.93 -18.92 12.04
CA HIS A 191 15.58 -18.85 10.74
C HIS A 191 16.31 -20.18 10.49
N ARG A 192 15.89 -20.92 9.46
CA ARG A 192 16.74 -21.94 8.84
C ARG A 192 17.50 -21.20 7.74
N ALA A 193 18.72 -20.76 8.06
CA ALA A 193 19.69 -20.42 7.03
C ALA A 193 19.90 -21.68 6.17
N GLN A 194 19.77 -21.53 4.86
CA GLN A 194 20.40 -22.45 3.92
C GLN A 194 21.83 -22.00 3.73
#